data_AF-A0A9D8N8R4-F1
#
_entry.id   AF-A0A9D8N8R4-F1
#
_cell.length_a   1.000
_cell.length_b   1.000
_cell.length_c   1.000
_cell.angle_alpha   90.00
_cell.angle_beta   90.00
_cell.angle_gamma   90.00
#
_symmetry.space_group_name_H-M   'P 1'
#
loop_
_entity.id
_entity.type
_entity.pdbx_description
1 polymer ?
#
loop_
_entity_poly.entity_id
_entity_poly.type
_entity_poly.pdbx_seq_one_letter_code
_entity_poly.pdbx_strand_id
1 'polypeptide(L)'
;MGKEAENEKLTTLGIKVNLSIKDRFDELKTDGSFDTNGQFLECLLERYANPLKVNKENEEKLRAANETIVKLRGELDAAQQKISERENEIARLNNSLAQLSEQSDQSVKDLNESYTSKHETMMKDHILVPISPLERKCLEYLTEREKKERKRNDITPEVFFMYVLSEMLIKGNKFSIKCVPDSVVDKLKKELSHE
;
A
#
# COMPACT_ATOMS: atom_id res chain seq x y z
N MET A 1 -27.86 -45.95 91.01
CA MET A 1 -27.68 -44.48 91.00
C MET A 1 -27.23 -44.06 89.62
N GLY A 2 -28.17 -43.87 88.69
CA GLY A 2 -27.90 -43.31 87.36
C GLY A 2 -28.38 -41.87 87.35
N LYS A 3 -27.49 -40.91 87.13
CA LYS A 3 -27.82 -39.49 87.08
C LYS A 3 -28.77 -39.24 85.91
N GLU A 4 -29.96 -38.71 86.21
CA GLU A 4 -30.88 -38.16 85.22
C GLU A 4 -30.14 -37.05 84.47
N ALA A 5 -30.03 -37.19 83.15
CA ALA A 5 -29.63 -36.08 82.30
C ALA A 5 -30.76 -35.05 82.35
N GLU A 6 -30.48 -33.89 82.95
CA GLU A 6 -31.39 -32.76 82.96
C GLU A 6 -31.82 -32.44 81.53
N ASN A 7 -33.13 -32.44 81.28
CA ASN A 7 -33.72 -31.95 80.04
C ASN A 7 -33.42 -30.45 79.94
N GLU A 8 -32.29 -30.08 79.33
CA GLU A 8 -31.97 -28.70 79.00
C GLU A 8 -33.08 -28.13 78.11
N LYS A 9 -33.81 -27.15 78.63
CA LYS A 9 -34.84 -26.43 77.86
C LYS A 9 -34.14 -25.64 76.75
N LEU A 10 -34.44 -25.99 75.50
CA LEU A 10 -34.08 -25.19 74.33
C LEU A 10 -34.56 -23.75 74.55
N THR A 11 -33.60 -22.82 74.65
CA THR A 11 -33.88 -21.39 74.82
C THR A 11 -33.84 -20.72 73.46
N THR A 12 -34.97 -20.16 73.02
CA THR A 12 -35.07 -19.45 71.75
C THR A 12 -34.71 -17.98 71.93
N LEU A 13 -33.71 -17.50 71.17
CA LEU A 13 -33.35 -16.09 71.09
C LEU A 13 -33.88 -15.49 69.79
N GLY A 14 -34.71 -14.45 69.90
CA GLY A 14 -35.23 -13.70 68.76
C GLY A 14 -34.49 -12.38 68.57
N ILE A 15 -34.00 -12.12 67.36
CA ILE A 15 -33.31 -10.88 67.00
C ILE A 15 -34.05 -10.25 65.82
N LYS A 16 -34.29 -8.93 65.88
CA LYS A 16 -34.86 -8.19 64.77
C LYS A 16 -33.76 -7.86 63.76
N VAL A 17 -33.88 -8.38 62.55
CA VAL A 17 -32.98 -8.12 61.41
C VAL A 17 -33.77 -7.59 60.21
N ASN A 18 -33.09 -7.00 59.23
CA ASN A 18 -33.73 -6.62 57.97
C ASN A 18 -33.87 -7.85 57.05
N LEU A 19 -34.65 -7.71 55.97
CA LEU A 19 -34.98 -8.81 55.07
C LEU A 19 -33.73 -9.41 54.40
N SER A 20 -32.82 -8.57 53.91
CA SER A 20 -31.57 -9.03 53.26
C SER A 20 -30.68 -9.86 54.20
N ILE A 21 -30.58 -9.48 55.47
CA ILE A 21 -29.82 -10.24 56.46
C ILE A 21 -30.52 -11.57 56.77
N LYS A 22 -31.85 -11.56 56.85
CA LYS A 22 -32.64 -12.78 57.06
C LYS A 22 -32.45 -13.78 55.91
N ASP A 23 -32.60 -13.32 54.68
CA ASP A 23 -32.48 -14.16 53.49
C ASP A 23 -31.08 -14.79 53.41
N ARG A 24 -30.04 -14.00 53.64
CA ARG A 24 -28.66 -14.48 53.64
C ARG A 24 -28.35 -15.42 54.80
N PHE A 25 -28.98 -15.24 55.95
CA PHE A 25 -28.87 -16.16 57.09
C PHE A 25 -29.52 -17.50 56.75
N ASP A 26 -30.70 -17.49 56.13
CA ASP A 26 -31.41 -18.71 55.71
C ASP A 26 -30.64 -19.46 54.59
N GLU A 27 -30.03 -18.73 53.65
CA GLU A 27 -29.14 -19.30 52.62
C GLU A 27 -27.93 -20.02 53.27
N LEU A 28 -27.17 -19.33 54.13
CA LEU A 28 -25.98 -19.91 54.78
C LEU A 28 -26.31 -21.08 55.69
N LYS A 29 -27.51 -21.10 56.27
CA LYS A 29 -27.98 -22.22 57.09
C LYS A 29 -28.33 -23.45 56.25
N THR A 30 -28.67 -23.26 54.97
CA THR A 30 -29.19 -24.33 54.10
C THR A 30 -28.23 -24.73 52.98
N ASP A 31 -27.11 -24.01 52.80
CA ASP A 31 -26.12 -24.26 51.74
C ASP A 31 -25.28 -25.54 51.91
N GLY A 32 -25.42 -26.24 53.05
CA GLY A 32 -24.72 -27.47 53.36
C GLY A 32 -23.29 -27.29 53.89
N SER A 33 -22.86 -26.06 54.20
CA SER A 33 -21.54 -25.77 54.74
C SER A 33 -21.36 -26.16 56.22
N PHE A 34 -22.46 -26.49 56.91
CA PHE A 34 -22.47 -26.84 58.34
C PHE A 34 -23.33 -28.09 58.58
N ASP A 35 -22.79 -29.07 59.32
CA ASP A 35 -23.52 -30.32 59.62
C ASP A 35 -24.59 -30.12 60.71
N THR A 36 -24.42 -29.09 61.55
CA THR A 36 -25.35 -28.78 62.66
C THR A 36 -25.56 -27.28 62.84
N ASN A 37 -26.72 -26.91 63.41
CA ASN A 37 -26.99 -25.51 63.81
C ASN A 37 -25.99 -25.00 64.85
N GLY A 38 -25.43 -25.88 65.69
CA GLY A 38 -24.42 -25.55 66.68
C GLY A 38 -23.12 -25.07 66.02
N GLN A 39 -22.60 -25.84 65.07
CA GLN A 39 -21.41 -25.46 64.29
C GLN A 39 -21.60 -24.13 63.54
N PHE A 40 -22.80 -23.89 63.01
CA PHE A 40 -23.11 -22.62 62.35
C PHE A 40 -23.05 -21.43 63.33
N LEU A 41 -23.67 -21.56 64.51
CA LEU A 41 -23.63 -20.55 65.57
C LEU A 41 -22.22 -20.33 66.11
N GLU A 42 -21.47 -21.39 66.36
CA GLU A 42 -20.06 -21.33 66.78
C GLU A 42 -19.22 -20.59 65.74
N CYS A 43 -19.40 -20.89 64.45
CA CYS A 43 -18.70 -20.20 63.37
C CYS A 43 -19.04 -18.70 63.34
N LEU A 44 -20.31 -18.32 63.51
CA LEU A 44 -20.72 -16.91 63.58
C LEU A 44 -20.11 -16.17 64.77
N LEU A 45 -20.10 -16.81 65.95
CA LEU A 45 -19.53 -16.24 67.17
C LEU A 45 -18.01 -16.12 67.08
N GLU A 46 -17.34 -17.15 66.57
CA GLU A 46 -15.89 -17.15 66.32
C GLU A 46 -15.51 -16.07 65.31
N ARG A 47 -16.30 -15.90 64.26
CA ARG A 47 -16.11 -14.83 63.26
C ARG A 47 -16.24 -13.43 63.87
N TYR A 48 -17.17 -13.25 64.80
CA TYR A 48 -17.38 -12.00 65.52
C TYR A 48 -16.24 -11.72 66.51
N ALA A 49 -15.79 -12.74 67.25
CA ALA A 49 -14.68 -12.62 68.19
C ALA A 49 -13.33 -12.43 67.48
N ASN A 50 -13.13 -13.10 66.35
CA ASN A 50 -11.93 -13.09 65.53
C ASN A 50 -12.26 -12.68 64.07
N PRO A 51 -12.52 -11.37 63.83
CA PRO A 51 -12.74 -10.89 62.47
C PRO A 51 -11.49 -11.15 61.62
N LEU A 52 -11.68 -11.67 60.40
CA LEU A 52 -10.56 -11.96 59.50
C LEU A 52 -10.02 -10.59 59.12
N LYS A 53 -8.76 -10.35 59.47
CA LYS A 53 -8.04 -9.18 58.99
C LYS A 53 -8.01 -9.27 57.47
N VAL A 54 -8.33 -8.16 56.80
CA VAL A 54 -8.22 -8.08 55.34
C VAL A 54 -6.81 -8.52 54.94
N ASN A 55 -6.72 -9.48 54.01
CA ASN A 55 -5.43 -9.97 53.53
C ASN A 55 -4.79 -8.88 52.68
N LYS A 56 -3.96 -8.03 53.31
CA LYS A 56 -3.28 -6.90 52.68
C LYS A 56 -2.52 -7.29 51.41
N GLU A 57 -1.99 -8.50 51.36
CA GLU A 57 -1.28 -9.01 50.18
C GLU A 57 -2.23 -9.13 48.97
N ASN A 58 -3.48 -9.53 49.20
CA ASN A 58 -4.49 -9.61 48.13
C ASN A 58 -4.95 -8.20 47.68
N GLU A 59 -5.03 -7.24 48.60
CA GLU A 59 -5.34 -5.85 48.25
C GLU A 59 -4.24 -5.22 47.40
N GLU A 60 -2.97 -5.44 47.76
CA GLU A 60 -1.82 -4.96 46.98
C GLU A 60 -1.76 -5.62 45.59
N LYS A 61 -2.02 -6.93 45.50
CA LYS A 61 -2.14 -7.64 44.22
C LYS A 61 -3.27 -7.08 43.36
N LEU A 62 -4.44 -6.81 43.95
CA LEU A 62 -5.57 -6.20 43.24
C LEU A 62 -5.24 -4.78 42.76
N ARG A 63 -4.54 -3.99 43.58
CA ARG A 63 -4.12 -2.63 43.20
C ARG A 63 -3.14 -2.67 42.02
N ALA A 64 -2.10 -3.51 42.09
CA ALA A 64 -1.12 -3.67 41.02
C ALA A 64 -1.76 -4.17 39.71
N ALA A 65 -2.70 -5.11 39.81
CA ALA A 65 -3.46 -5.59 38.65
C ALA A 65 -4.28 -4.46 38.02
N ASN A 66 -4.95 -3.63 38.82
CA ASN A 66 -5.73 -2.49 38.31
C ASN A 66 -4.85 -1.43 37.65
N GLU A 67 -3.70 -1.10 38.23
CA GLU A 67 -2.71 -0.18 37.61
C GLU A 67 -2.24 -0.70 36.25
N THR A 68 -2.01 -2.02 36.15
CA THR A 68 -1.62 -2.68 34.89
C THR A 68 -2.73 -2.61 33.85
N ILE A 69 -3.99 -2.86 34.24
CA ILE A 69 -5.15 -2.77 33.34
C ILE A 69 -5.30 -1.34 32.80
N VAL A 70 -5.16 -0.32 33.65
CA VAL A 70 -5.25 1.09 33.22
C VAL A 70 -4.15 1.39 32.20
N LYS A 71 -2.92 0.93 32.44
CA LYS A 71 -1.81 1.13 31.50
C LYS A 71 -2.07 0.45 30.15
N LEU A 72 -2.47 -0.82 30.17
CA LEU A 72 -2.76 -1.58 28.94
C LEU A 72 -3.91 -0.98 28.14
N ARG A 73 -4.93 -0.42 28.80
CA ARG A 73 -6.01 0.31 28.12
C ARG A 73 -5.48 1.56 27.41
N GLY A 74 -4.63 2.34 28.07
CA GLY A 74 -4.00 3.50 27.45
C GLY A 74 -3.11 3.14 26.24
N GLU A 75 -2.36 2.03 26.34
CA GLU A 75 -1.57 1.53 25.22
C GLU A 75 -2.45 1.05 24.05
N LEU A 76 -3.58 0.40 24.35
CA LEU A 76 -4.55 -0.03 23.35
C LEU A 76 -5.20 1.15 22.62
N ASP A 77 -5.64 2.17 23.35
CA ASP A 77 -6.25 3.38 22.78
C ASP A 77 -5.24 4.11 21.86
N ALA A 78 -3.97 4.21 22.30
CA ALA A 78 -2.91 4.81 21.49
C ALA A 78 -2.61 3.98 20.22
N ALA A 79 -2.65 2.64 20.31
CA ALA A 79 -2.48 1.77 19.16
C ALA A 79 -3.65 1.91 18.16
N GLN A 80 -4.88 1.98 18.65
CA GLN A 80 -6.08 2.19 17.82
C GLN A 80 -6.04 3.54 17.11
N GLN A 81 -5.59 4.60 17.79
CA GLN A 81 -5.41 5.91 17.15
C GLN A 81 -4.39 5.84 16.01
N LYS A 82 -3.24 5.19 16.23
CA LYS A 82 -2.23 5.00 15.18
C LYS A 82 -2.75 4.20 13.99
N ILE A 83 -3.56 3.16 14.23
CA ILE A 83 -4.20 2.39 13.15
C ILE A 83 -5.09 3.31 12.32
N SER A 84 -5.94 4.11 12.97
CA SER A 84 -6.83 5.05 12.27
C SER A 84 -6.06 6.08 11.44
N GLU A 85 -4.95 6.61 11.97
CA GLU A 85 -4.08 7.53 11.23
C GLU A 85 -3.49 6.88 9.97
N ARG A 86 -3.03 5.62 10.08
CA ARG A 86 -2.47 4.86 8.95
C ARG A 86 -3.51 4.50 7.91
N GLU A 87 -4.72 4.13 8.31
CA GLU A 87 -5.83 3.86 7.38
C GLU A 87 -6.19 5.10 6.57
N ASN A 88 -6.22 6.28 7.21
CA ASN A 88 -6.44 7.55 6.52
C ASN A 88 -5.31 7.88 5.53
N GLU A 89 -4.06 7.60 5.90
CA GLU A 89 -2.91 7.78 5.02
C GLU A 89 -2.97 6.85 3.79
N ILE A 90 -3.31 5.58 4.00
CA ILE A 90 -3.52 4.60 2.91
C ILE A 90 -4.62 5.07 1.96
N ALA A 91 -5.75 5.55 2.49
CA ALA A 91 -6.84 6.06 1.66
C ALA A 91 -6.40 7.25 0.79
N ARG A 92 -5.60 8.16 1.35
CA ARG A 92 -5.03 9.30 0.59
C ARG A 92 -4.06 8.84 -0.49
N LEU A 93 -3.16 7.91 -0.18
CA LEU A 93 -2.21 7.36 -1.15
C LEU A 93 -2.91 6.63 -2.29
N ASN A 94 -3.95 5.85 -2.00
CA ASN A 94 -4.75 5.17 -3.02
C ASN A 94 -5.46 6.15 -3.96
N ASN A 95 -6.01 7.24 -3.43
CA ASN A 95 -6.60 8.30 -4.27
C ASN A 95 -5.56 8.98 -5.16
N SER A 96 -4.37 9.26 -4.62
CA SER A 96 -3.28 9.84 -5.40
C SER A 96 -2.79 8.90 -6.51
N LEU A 97 -2.72 7.59 -6.25
CA LEU A 97 -2.38 6.59 -7.24
C LEU A 97 -3.41 6.51 -8.36
N ALA A 98 -4.71 6.55 -8.02
CA ALA A 98 -5.78 6.56 -9.01
C ALA A 98 -5.68 7.77 -9.95
N GLN A 99 -5.43 8.96 -9.41
CA GLN A 99 -5.24 10.18 -10.20
C GLN A 99 -4.02 10.10 -11.12
N LEU A 100 -2.89 9.58 -10.62
CA LEU A 100 -1.69 9.40 -11.43
C LEU A 100 -1.89 8.39 -12.57
N SER A 101 -2.63 7.30 -12.30
CA SER A 101 -2.98 6.32 -13.32
C SER A 101 -3.81 6.96 -14.43
N GLU A 102 -4.84 7.72 -14.07
CA GLU A 102 -5.71 8.41 -15.05
C GLU A 102 -4.93 9.44 -15.89
N GLN A 103 -4.04 10.21 -15.26
CA GLN A 103 -3.16 11.14 -15.97
C GLN A 103 -2.20 10.44 -16.93
N SER A 104 -1.66 9.29 -16.53
CA SER A 104 -0.79 8.47 -17.38
C SER A 104 -1.55 7.94 -18.59
N ASP A 105 -2.75 7.38 -18.38
CA ASP A 105 -3.57 6.83 -19.46
C ASP A 105 -3.97 7.91 -20.47
N GLN A 106 -4.36 9.09 -19.97
CA GLN A 106 -4.67 10.23 -20.83
C GLN A 106 -3.44 10.70 -21.62
N SER A 107 -2.28 10.80 -20.97
CA SER A 107 -1.04 11.21 -21.65
C SER A 107 -0.63 10.23 -22.75
N VAL A 108 -0.76 8.92 -22.51
CA VAL A 108 -0.49 7.89 -23.52
C VAL A 108 -1.45 8.02 -24.70
N LYS A 109 -2.73 8.23 -24.42
CA LYS A 109 -3.75 8.42 -25.46
C LYS A 109 -3.44 9.64 -26.32
N ASP A 110 -3.17 10.78 -25.70
CA ASP A 110 -2.83 12.04 -26.40
C ASP A 110 -1.58 11.86 -27.28
N LEU A 111 -0.56 11.17 -26.76
CA LEU A 111 0.67 10.90 -27.52
C LEU A 111 0.40 10.03 -28.75
N ASN A 112 -0.46 9.02 -28.60
CA ASN A 112 -0.80 8.09 -29.66
C ASN A 112 -1.67 8.74 -30.74
N GLU A 113 -2.64 9.57 -30.33
CA GLU A 113 -3.46 10.38 -31.25
C GLU A 113 -2.59 11.38 -32.03
N SER A 114 -1.64 12.03 -31.35
CA SER A 114 -0.67 12.93 -31.98
C SER A 114 0.24 12.20 -32.98
N TYR A 115 0.77 11.02 -32.60
CA TYR A 115 1.59 10.21 -33.48
C TYR A 115 0.82 9.75 -34.73
N THR A 116 -0.40 9.25 -34.54
CA THR A 116 -1.26 8.77 -35.62
C THR A 116 -1.62 9.90 -36.58
N SER A 117 -2.04 11.06 -36.06
CA SER A 117 -2.37 12.23 -36.86
C SER A 117 -1.15 12.72 -37.66
N LYS A 118 0.03 12.78 -37.02
CA LYS A 118 1.28 13.16 -37.70
C LYS A 118 1.66 12.16 -38.79
N HIS A 119 1.55 10.86 -38.50
CA HIS A 119 1.85 9.79 -39.45
C HIS A 119 0.91 9.83 -40.65
N GLU A 120 -0.40 10.01 -40.43
CA GLU A 120 -1.39 10.17 -41.51
C GLU A 120 -1.10 11.40 -42.39
N THR A 121 -0.75 12.54 -41.76
CA THR A 121 -0.37 13.76 -42.49
C THR A 121 0.90 13.54 -43.31
N MET A 122 1.90 12.86 -42.75
CA MET A 122 3.13 12.50 -43.47
C MET A 122 2.85 11.58 -44.65
N MET A 123 1.97 10.59 -44.49
CA MET A 123 1.59 9.67 -45.57
C MET A 123 0.82 10.35 -46.70
N LYS A 124 0.01 11.37 -46.39
CA LYS A 124 -0.84 12.05 -47.37
C LYS A 124 -0.10 13.11 -48.19
N ASP A 125 0.74 13.90 -47.53
CA ASP A 125 1.33 15.10 -48.13
C ASP A 125 2.82 14.95 -48.49
N HIS A 126 3.48 13.85 -48.09
CA HIS A 126 4.91 13.64 -48.33
C HIS A 126 5.17 12.32 -49.07
N ILE A 127 6.17 12.35 -49.95
CA ILE A 127 6.73 11.12 -50.53
C ILE A 127 7.69 10.54 -49.50
N LEU A 128 7.33 9.39 -48.92
CA LEU A 128 8.21 8.65 -48.02
C LEU A 128 9.12 7.74 -48.85
N VAL A 129 10.42 8.02 -48.82
CA VAL A 129 11.44 7.18 -49.47
C VAL A 129 12.22 6.45 -48.38
N PRO A 130 12.09 5.12 -48.25
CA PRO A 130 12.93 4.35 -47.35
C PRO A 130 14.36 4.39 -47.87
N ILE A 131 15.31 4.78 -47.01
CA ILE A 131 16.73 4.88 -47.33
C ILE A 131 17.48 3.97 -46.36
N SER A 132 18.08 2.91 -46.88
CA SER A 132 18.99 2.01 -46.16
C SER A 132 20.31 2.71 -45.78
N PRO A 133 21.09 2.17 -44.82
CA PRO A 133 22.38 2.74 -44.45
C PRO A 133 23.35 2.91 -45.63
N LEU A 134 23.34 1.98 -46.59
CA LEU A 134 24.15 2.08 -47.80
C LEU A 134 23.66 3.22 -48.70
N GLU A 135 22.36 3.34 -48.91
CA GLU A 135 21.78 4.42 -49.72
C GLU A 135 22.04 5.79 -49.08
N ARG A 136 22.05 5.88 -47.74
CA ARG A 136 22.44 7.09 -47.00
C ARG A 136 23.88 7.50 -47.29
N LYS A 137 24.82 6.56 -47.23
CA LYS A 137 26.23 6.82 -47.57
C LYS A 137 26.42 7.21 -49.03
N CYS A 138 25.69 6.58 -49.95
CA CYS A 138 25.67 6.97 -51.36
C CYS A 138 25.15 8.40 -51.54
N LEU A 139 24.09 8.79 -50.83
CA LEU A 139 23.54 10.14 -50.86
C LEU A 139 24.54 11.18 -50.31
N GLU A 140 25.21 10.87 -49.19
CA GLU A 140 26.27 11.71 -48.62
C GLU A 140 27.43 11.89 -49.60
N TYR A 141 27.88 10.81 -50.25
CA TYR A 141 28.90 10.87 -51.28
C TYR A 141 28.50 11.77 -52.45
N LEU A 142 27.27 11.63 -52.96
CA LEU A 142 26.76 12.48 -54.05
C LEU A 142 26.66 13.94 -53.63
N THR A 143 26.24 14.19 -52.38
CA THR A 143 26.14 15.55 -51.82
C THR A 143 27.51 16.20 -51.76
N GLU A 144 28.52 15.50 -51.24
CA GLU A 144 29.90 16.01 -51.19
C GLU A 144 30.50 16.25 -52.57
N ARG A 145 30.15 15.42 -53.55
CA ARG A 145 30.52 15.68 -54.96
C ARG A 145 29.87 16.96 -55.47
N GLU A 146 28.57 17.15 -55.22
CA GLU A 146 27.83 18.33 -55.66
C GLU A 146 28.34 19.62 -55.01
N LYS A 147 28.66 19.58 -53.70
CA LYS A 147 29.26 20.70 -52.99
C LYS A 147 30.55 21.18 -53.66
N LYS A 148 31.41 20.22 -54.04
CA LYS A 148 32.68 20.49 -54.72
C LYS A 148 32.46 21.06 -56.12
N GLU A 149 31.55 20.47 -56.90
CA GLU A 149 31.26 20.92 -58.27
C GLU A 149 30.65 22.33 -58.29
N ARG A 150 29.73 22.63 -57.35
CA ARG A 150 29.04 23.93 -57.27
C ARG A 150 29.70 24.97 -56.37
N LYS A 151 30.81 24.62 -55.71
CA LYS A 151 31.51 25.46 -54.72
C LYS A 151 30.57 26.00 -53.61
N ARG A 152 29.67 25.14 -53.13
CA ARG A 152 28.67 25.45 -52.10
C ARG A 152 28.81 24.47 -50.95
N ASN A 153 29.01 24.96 -49.72
CA ASN A 153 29.22 24.11 -48.55
C ASN A 153 27.95 23.88 -47.71
N ASP A 154 26.89 24.62 -48.02
CA ASP A 154 25.61 24.66 -47.32
C ASP A 154 24.61 23.57 -47.75
N ILE A 155 24.94 22.79 -48.78
CA ILE A 155 24.05 21.74 -49.31
C ILE A 155 24.04 20.54 -48.36
N THR A 156 22.90 20.24 -47.74
CA THR A 156 22.74 19.00 -46.98
C THR A 156 22.26 17.85 -47.88
N PRO A 157 22.43 16.58 -47.46
CA PRO A 157 21.91 15.43 -48.19
C PRO A 157 20.42 15.53 -48.53
N GLU A 158 19.62 16.07 -47.61
CA GLU A 158 18.18 16.25 -47.76
C GLU A 158 17.86 17.31 -48.82
N VAL A 159 18.58 18.44 -48.82
CA VAL A 159 18.43 19.49 -49.84
C VAL A 159 18.85 18.97 -51.22
N PHE A 160 19.95 18.21 -51.29
CA PHE A 160 20.39 17.59 -52.52
C PHE A 160 19.33 16.59 -53.04
N PHE A 161 18.80 15.72 -52.18
CA PHE A 161 17.76 14.76 -52.55
C PHE A 161 16.49 15.44 -53.10
N MET A 162 16.03 16.51 -52.44
CA MET A 162 14.89 17.31 -52.92
C MET A 162 15.14 17.93 -54.30
N TYR A 163 16.36 18.42 -54.53
CA TYR A 163 16.76 18.93 -55.84
C TYR A 163 16.72 17.82 -56.90
N VAL A 164 17.26 16.63 -56.59
CA VAL A 164 17.20 15.45 -57.48
C VAL A 164 15.76 15.10 -57.84
N LEU A 165 14.87 14.99 -56.85
CA LEU A 165 13.46 14.69 -57.08
C LEU A 165 12.79 15.75 -57.95
N SER A 166 13.07 17.03 -57.73
CA SER A 166 12.54 18.13 -58.56
C SER A 166 13.01 18.03 -60.02
N GLU A 167 14.31 17.80 -60.25
CA GLU A 167 14.84 17.65 -61.62
C GLU A 167 14.27 16.42 -62.33
N MET A 168 14.16 15.29 -61.63
CA MET A 168 13.71 14.03 -62.24
C MET A 168 12.19 13.94 -62.41
N LEU A 169 11.42 14.30 -61.38
CA LEU A 169 9.97 14.11 -61.35
C LEU A 169 9.21 15.32 -61.91
N ILE A 170 9.66 16.54 -61.64
CA ILE A 170 8.94 17.76 -62.06
C ILE A 170 9.44 18.20 -63.45
N LYS A 171 10.77 18.27 -63.64
CA LYS A 171 11.36 18.76 -64.89
C LYS A 171 11.61 17.66 -65.93
N GLY A 172 11.48 16.38 -65.54
CA GLY A 172 11.68 15.23 -66.43
C GLY A 172 13.13 15.03 -66.89
N ASN A 173 14.10 15.66 -66.22
CA ASN A 173 15.50 15.64 -66.64
C ASN A 173 16.23 14.42 -66.07
N LYS A 174 16.16 13.30 -66.79
CA LYS A 174 16.72 12.02 -66.36
C LYS A 174 18.25 11.93 -66.43
N PHE A 175 18.91 12.89 -67.10
CA PHE A 175 20.35 12.83 -67.38
C PHE A 175 21.18 13.85 -66.60
N SER A 176 20.56 14.63 -65.71
CA SER A 176 21.24 15.70 -64.97
C SER A 176 22.17 15.21 -63.87
N ILE A 177 22.03 13.95 -63.42
CA ILE A 177 22.75 13.45 -62.25
C ILE A 177 23.47 12.14 -62.59
N LYS A 178 24.79 12.14 -62.40
CA LYS A 178 25.62 10.94 -62.59
C LYS A 178 25.46 10.01 -61.39
N CYS A 179 25.30 8.72 -61.65
CA CYS A 179 25.25 7.68 -60.61
C CYS A 179 26.56 7.62 -59.79
N VAL A 180 26.48 6.99 -58.63
CA VAL A 180 27.68 6.63 -57.83
C VAL A 180 28.43 5.51 -58.56
N PRO A 181 29.75 5.61 -58.78
CA PRO A 181 30.52 4.52 -59.40
C PRO A 181 30.49 3.23 -58.56
N ASP A 182 30.43 2.07 -59.21
CA ASP A 182 30.39 0.76 -58.52
C ASP A 182 31.58 0.56 -57.57
N SER A 183 32.77 1.05 -57.96
CA SER A 183 33.98 0.99 -57.13
C SER A 183 33.88 1.77 -55.82
N VAL A 184 33.00 2.78 -55.75
CA VAL A 184 32.71 3.54 -54.54
C VAL A 184 31.64 2.81 -53.73
N VAL A 185 30.59 2.29 -54.38
CA VAL A 185 29.55 1.51 -53.72
C VAL A 185 30.15 0.29 -53.00
N ASP A 186 31.07 -0.43 -53.64
CA ASP A 186 31.73 -1.59 -53.05
C ASP A 186 32.63 -1.25 -51.86
N LYS A 187 33.22 -0.05 -51.84
CA LYS A 187 33.97 0.45 -50.68
C LYS A 187 33.04 0.77 -49.52
N LEU A 188 31.96 1.51 -49.79
CA LEU A 188 30.95 1.86 -48.78
C LEU A 188 30.28 0.62 -48.18
N LYS A 189 30.01 -0.41 -49.00
CA LYS A 189 29.50 -1.71 -48.51
C LYS A 189 30.48 -2.38 -47.55
N LYS A 190 31.77 -2.36 -47.85
CA LYS A 190 32.81 -2.94 -46.98
C LYS A 190 32.93 -2.17 -45.68
N GLU A 191 32.89 -0.84 -45.73
CA GLU A 191 32.90 0.02 -44.54
C GLU A 191 31.71 -0.29 -43.61
N LEU A 192 30.49 -0.41 -44.16
CA LEU A 192 29.29 -0.76 -43.41
C LEU A 192 29.24 -2.22 -42.91
N SER A 193 30.08 -3.11 -43.45
CA SER A 193 30.18 -4.50 -42.99
C SER A 193 31.21 -4.69 -41.88
N HIS A 194 32.01 -3.64 -41.59
CA HIS A 194 33.06 -3.63 -40.58
C HIS A 194 32.77 -2.69 -39.40
N GLU A 195 31.65 -1.97 -39.42
CA GLU A 195 31.00 -1.34 -38.26
C GLU A 195 30.04 -2.32 -37.57
#